data_AF-A0A8H7ZUQ9-F1
#
_entry.id   AF-A0A8H7ZUQ9-F1
#
_cell.length_a   1.000
_cell.length_b   1.000
_cell.length_c   1.000
_cell.angle_alpha   90.00
_cell.angle_beta   90.00
_cell.angle_gamma   90.00
#
_symmetry.space_group_name_H-M   'P 1'
#
loop_
_entity.id
_entity.type
_entity.pdbx_description
1 polymer ?
#
loop_
_entity_poly.entity_id
_entity_poly.type
_entity_poly.pdbx_seq_one_letter_code
_entity_poly.pdbx_strand_id
1 'polypeptide(L)'
;KQKKVTFFIQGDQITPETGAFTKRAFDEGHQIASHTWDHKSLNSLAVEKIQQEMTVNDEAIKNVTGVTPNYMRPPFGDCNERCASTLAAMGYHVVQWNIDSNDWR
;
A
#
# COMPACT_ATOMS: atom_id res chain seq x y z
N LYS A 1 -26.06 -7.75 -2.25
CA LYS A 1 -25.20 -6.70 -2.86
C LYS A 1 -23.76 -7.04 -2.54
N GLN A 2 -22.89 -7.20 -3.54
CA GLN A 2 -21.45 -7.40 -3.31
C GLN A 2 -20.86 -6.13 -2.69
N LYS A 3 -20.14 -6.26 -1.58
CA LYS A 3 -19.48 -5.15 -0.90
C LYS A 3 -18.07 -5.03 -1.49
N LYS A 4 -17.68 -3.81 -1.84
CA LYS A 4 -16.31 -3.51 -2.28
C LYS A 4 -15.52 -2.97 -1.10
N VAL A 5 -14.26 -3.38 -1.02
CA VAL A 5 -13.28 -2.94 -0.03
C VAL A 5 -11.98 -2.63 -0.74
N THR A 6 -11.08 -1.94 -0.05
CA THR A 6 -9.73 -1.63 -0.52
C THR A 6 -8.74 -2.41 0.33
N PHE A 7 -7.88 -3.19 -0.31
CA PHE A 7 -6.79 -3.90 0.34
C PHE A 7 -5.50 -3.11 0.18
N PHE A 8 -4.88 -2.75 1.31
CA PHE A 8 -3.57 -2.11 1.35
C PHE A 8 -2.51 -3.20 1.49
N ILE A 9 -1.73 -3.41 0.43
CA ILE A 9 -0.83 -4.55 0.31
C ILE A 9 0.59 -4.15 0.69
N GLN A 10 1.18 -4.91 1.61
CA GLN A 10 2.60 -4.91 1.96
C GLN A 10 3.34 -5.90 1.05
N GLY A 11 4.40 -5.44 0.40
CA GLY A 11 5.02 -6.16 -0.71
C GLY A 11 5.85 -7.36 -0.29
N ASP A 12 6.57 -7.26 0.83
CA ASP A 12 7.41 -8.35 1.33
C ASP A 12 6.61 -9.59 1.76
N GLN A 13 5.29 -9.43 1.96
CA GLN A 13 4.36 -10.50 2.26
C GLN A 13 3.82 -11.18 0.99
N ILE A 14 4.17 -10.72 -0.21
CA ILE A 14 3.75 -11.35 -1.47
C ILE A 14 4.65 -12.56 -1.76
N THR A 15 4.07 -13.73 -1.53
CA THR A 15 4.60 -15.06 -1.87
C THR A 15 3.73 -15.67 -2.97
N PRO A 16 4.08 -16.83 -3.56
CA PRO A 16 3.19 -17.51 -4.51
C PRO A 16 1.78 -17.79 -3.95
N GLU A 17 1.68 -18.10 -2.66
CA GLU A 17 0.39 -18.36 -1.99
C GLU A 17 -0.39 -17.07 -1.74
N THR A 18 0.22 -16.09 -1.08
CA THR A 18 -0.46 -14.83 -0.74
C THR A 18 -0.72 -13.95 -1.96
N GLY A 19 0.15 -14.02 -2.98
CA GLY A 19 -0.08 -13.40 -4.28
C GLY A 19 -1.35 -13.92 -4.95
N ALA A 20 -1.68 -15.21 -4.81
CA ALA A 20 -2.94 -15.74 -5.33
C ALA A 20 -4.16 -15.08 -4.66
N PHE A 21 -4.08 -14.74 -3.37
CA PHE A 21 -5.15 -14.00 -2.68
C PHE A 21 -5.23 -12.55 -3.15
N THR A 22 -4.10 -11.86 -3.34
CA THR A 22 -4.07 -10.50 -3.88
C THR A 22 -4.68 -10.45 -5.29
N LYS A 23 -4.29 -11.41 -6.16
CA LYS A 23 -4.87 -11.53 -7.50
C LYS A 23 -6.38 -11.79 -7.44
N ARG A 24 -6.80 -12.73 -6.59
CA ARG A 24 -8.22 -13.04 -6.40
C ARG A 24 -9.01 -11.81 -5.96
N ALA A 25 -8.50 -11.04 -4.99
CA ALA A 25 -9.16 -9.82 -4.53
C ALA A 25 -9.35 -8.82 -5.69
N PHE A 26 -8.34 -8.66 -6.53
CA PHE A 26 -8.43 -7.84 -7.73
C PHE A 26 -9.47 -8.38 -8.73
N ASP A 27 -9.42 -9.66 -9.06
CA ASP A 27 -10.34 -10.33 -10.00
C ASP A 27 -11.81 -10.25 -9.52
N GLU A 28 -12.04 -10.25 -8.20
CA GLU A 28 -13.36 -10.07 -7.57
C GLU A 28 -13.85 -8.61 -7.55
N GLY A 29 -13.05 -7.67 -8.06
CA GLY A 29 -13.40 -6.26 -8.23
C GLY A 29 -13.17 -5.39 -6.99
N HIS A 30 -12.32 -5.85 -6.06
CA HIS A 30 -11.82 -5.03 -4.96
C HIS A 30 -10.69 -4.11 -5.43
N GLN A 31 -10.49 -3.00 -4.72
CA GLN A 31 -9.38 -2.10 -5.01
C GLN A 31 -8.11 -2.62 -4.34
N ILE A 32 -7.00 -2.63 -5.08
CA ILE A 32 -5.67 -2.89 -4.55
C ILE A 32 -4.93 -1.56 -4.39
N ALA A 33 -4.39 -1.31 -3.22
CA ALA A 33 -3.66 -0.10 -2.83
C ALA A 33 -2.32 -0.48 -2.18
N SER A 34 -1.38 0.47 -2.13
CA SER A 34 0.00 0.26 -1.67
C SER A 34 0.13 0.48 -0.15
N HIS A 35 0.98 -0.30 0.53
CA HIS A 35 1.24 -0.18 1.98
C HIS A 35 2.73 -0.29 2.33
N THR A 36 3.61 0.17 1.45
CA THR A 36 5.09 0.03 1.53
C THR A 36 5.59 -1.40 1.37
N TRP A 37 6.90 -1.57 1.24
CA TRP A 37 7.50 -2.89 1.01
C TRP A 37 7.60 -3.67 2.33
N ASP A 38 8.19 -3.07 3.37
CA ASP A 38 8.48 -3.76 4.64
C ASP A 38 7.88 -3.10 5.89
N HIS A 39 6.88 -2.23 5.71
CA HIS A 39 6.09 -1.64 6.79
C HIS A 39 6.90 -0.73 7.75
N LYS A 40 7.97 -0.09 7.25
CA LYS A 40 8.67 0.98 8.00
C LYS A 40 7.84 2.26 8.08
N SER A 41 7.96 2.97 9.21
CA SER A 41 7.45 4.33 9.33
C SER A 41 8.16 5.25 8.34
N LEU A 42 7.41 5.82 7.39
CA LEU A 42 7.94 6.70 6.34
C LEU A 42 8.58 7.98 6.92
N ASN A 43 8.17 8.39 8.12
CA ASN A 43 8.75 9.53 8.82
C ASN A 43 10.22 9.33 9.21
N SER A 44 10.64 8.08 9.40
CA SER A 44 12.02 7.73 9.75
C SER A 44 12.94 7.62 8.54
N LEU A 45 12.38 7.67 7.32
CA LEU A 45 13.12 7.46 6.07
C LEU A 45 13.51 8.77 5.39
N ALA A 46 14.61 8.69 4.64
CA ALA A 46 14.98 9.68 3.63
C ALA A 46 14.09 9.55 2.39
N VAL A 47 14.01 10.60 1.58
CA VAL A 47 13.12 10.68 0.40
C VAL A 47 13.36 9.52 -0.56
N GLU A 48 14.62 9.20 -0.85
CA GLU A 48 15.01 8.12 -1.77
C GLU A 48 14.56 6.76 -1.24
N LYS A 49 14.55 6.60 0.09
CA LYS A 49 14.08 5.37 0.74
C LYS A 49 12.57 5.25 0.73
N ILE A 50 11.84 6.36 0.90
CA ILE A 50 10.37 6.38 0.70
C ILE A 50 10.05 5.97 -0.74
N GLN A 51 10.74 6.55 -1.73
CA GLN A 51 10.55 6.20 -3.14
C GLN A 51 10.85 4.72 -3.41
N GLN A 52 11.93 4.19 -2.82
CA GLN A 52 12.28 2.78 -2.95
C GLN A 52 11.21 1.86 -2.35
N GLU A 53 10.75 2.13 -1.12
CA GLU A 53 9.68 1.37 -0.45
C GLU A 53 8.42 1.27 -1.32
N MET A 54 8.02 2.40 -1.91
CA MET A 54 6.82 2.46 -2.74
C MET A 54 7.01 1.77 -4.09
N THR A 55 8.15 2.01 -4.76
CA THR A 55 8.41 1.46 -6.11
C THR A 55 8.51 -0.06 -6.07
N VAL A 56 9.25 -0.62 -5.11
CA VAL A 56 9.43 -2.08 -4.99
C VAL A 56 8.10 -2.76 -4.64
N ASN A 57 7.31 -2.15 -3.76
CA ASN A 57 5.98 -2.66 -3.43
C ASN A 57 5.05 -2.68 -4.66
N ASP A 58 5.03 -1.60 -5.42
CA ASP A 58 4.17 -1.47 -6.58
C ASP A 58 4.57 -2.43 -7.72
N GLU A 59 5.86 -2.70 -7.90
CA GLU A 59 6.33 -3.74 -8.81
C GLU A 59 5.84 -5.13 -8.40
N ALA A 60 5.91 -5.47 -7.10
CA ALA A 60 5.43 -6.74 -6.58
C ALA A 60 3.91 -6.90 -6.77
N ILE A 61 3.14 -5.84 -6.50
CA ILE A 61 1.68 -5.83 -6.74
C ILE A 61 1.37 -5.97 -8.23
N LYS A 62 2.09 -5.25 -9.09
CA LYS A 62 1.91 -5.29 -10.55
C LYS A 62 2.22 -6.66 -11.12
N ASN A 63 3.24 -7.35 -10.63
CA ASN A 63 3.59 -8.70 -11.09
C ASN A 63 2.47 -9.72 -10.85
N VAL A 64 1.65 -9.50 -9.81
CA VAL A 64 0.55 -10.39 -9.44
C VAL A 64 -0.77 -9.99 -10.09
N THR A 65 -1.04 -8.69 -10.17
CA THR A 65 -2.38 -8.15 -10.54
C THR A 65 -2.42 -7.51 -11.92
N GLY A 66 -1.27 -7.17 -12.49
CA GLY A 66 -1.14 -6.39 -13.72
C GLY A 66 -1.37 -4.88 -13.55
N VAL A 67 -1.69 -4.39 -12.34
CA VAL A 67 -1.99 -2.98 -12.07
C VAL A 67 -0.97 -2.35 -11.13
N THR A 68 -0.73 -1.05 -11.32
CA THR A 68 0.09 -0.23 -10.42
C THR A 68 -0.83 0.62 -9.53
N PRO A 69 -0.74 0.51 -8.19
CA PRO A 69 -1.52 1.33 -7.29
C PRO A 69 -1.23 2.83 -7.43
N ASN A 70 -2.26 3.66 -7.20
CA ASN A 70 -2.10 5.11 -7.01
C ASN A 70 -2.74 5.60 -5.70
N TYR A 71 -3.27 4.68 -4.88
CA TYR A 71 -3.65 4.94 -3.49
C TYR A 71 -2.68 4.22 -2.59
N MET A 72 -2.35 4.84 -1.46
CA MET A 72 -1.52 4.21 -0.44
C MET A 72 -1.96 4.59 0.97
N ARG A 73 -1.70 3.71 1.93
CA ARG A 73 -1.81 4.03 3.36
C ARG A 73 -0.40 4.00 3.97
N PRO A 74 0.02 5.00 4.74
CA PRO A 74 1.30 4.94 5.45
C PRO A 74 1.22 3.92 6.59
N PRO A 75 2.26 3.09 6.81
CA PRO A 75 2.40 2.28 8.01
C PRO A 75 2.21 3.13 9.28
N PHE A 76 1.49 2.60 10.26
CA PHE A 76 1.16 3.28 11.52
C PHE A 76 0.34 4.58 11.37
N GLY A 77 -0.07 4.96 10.16
CA GLY A 77 -0.65 6.28 9.88
C GLY A 77 0.39 7.42 9.89
N ASP A 78 1.68 7.08 9.94
CA ASP A 78 2.77 8.04 10.10
C ASP A 78 3.21 8.63 8.76
N CYS A 79 2.79 9.87 8.49
CA CYS A 79 3.24 10.61 7.31
C CYS A 79 3.25 12.12 7.57
N ASN A 80 4.43 12.67 7.81
CA ASN A 80 4.71 14.09 7.96
C ASN A 80 4.78 14.79 6.59
N GLU A 81 5.05 16.09 6.58
CA GLU A 81 5.11 16.89 5.35
C GLU A 81 6.11 16.36 4.31
N ARG A 82 7.29 15.86 4.74
CA ARG A 82 8.28 15.25 3.82
C ARG A 82 7.72 13.98 3.19
N CYS A 83 7.10 13.12 3.99
CA CYS A 83 6.43 11.93 3.49
C CYS A 83 5.30 12.29 2.51
N ALA A 84 4.41 13.21 2.90
CA ALA A 84 3.25 13.60 2.12
C ALA A 84 3.65 14.23 0.77
N SER A 85 4.63 15.14 0.78
CA SER A 85 5.15 15.77 -0.44
C SER A 85 5.86 14.77 -1.35
N THR A 86 6.63 13.83 -0.79
CA THR A 86 7.27 12.75 -1.58
C THR A 86 6.22 11.87 -2.25
N LEU A 87 5.21 11.41 -1.50
CA LEU A 87 4.13 10.57 -2.03
C LEU A 87 3.28 11.29 -3.06
N ALA A 88 2.99 12.58 -2.85
CA ALA A 88 2.28 13.41 -3.82
C ALA A 88 3.08 13.57 -5.12
N ALA A 89 4.40 13.77 -5.03
CA ALA A 89 5.27 13.86 -6.21
C ALA A 89 5.36 12.53 -6.98
N MET A 90 5.17 11.40 -6.30
CA MET A 90 5.05 10.07 -6.92
C MET A 90 3.64 9.78 -7.48
N GLY A 91 2.68 10.68 -7.26
CA GLY A 91 1.30 10.54 -7.76
C GLY A 91 0.36 9.73 -6.85
N TYR A 92 0.73 9.49 -5.60
CA TYR A 92 -0.15 8.78 -4.66
C TYR A 92 -1.21 9.68 -4.02
N HIS A 93 -2.39 9.09 -3.84
CA HIS A 93 -3.39 9.53 -2.89
C HIS A 93 -3.16 8.84 -1.54
N VAL A 94 -2.82 9.63 -0.51
CA VAL A 94 -2.60 9.12 0.86
C VAL A 94 -3.95 8.93 1.57
N VAL A 95 -4.22 7.70 2.02
CA VAL A 95 -5.47 7.30 2.68
C VAL A 95 -5.23 7.02 4.15
N GLN A 96 -5.75 7.90 5.01
CA GLN A 96 -5.84 7.69 6.46
C GLN A 96 -7.18 7.06 6.84
N TRP A 97 -7.53 7.07 8.13
CA TRP A 97 -8.81 6.59 8.64
C TRP A 97 -9.44 7.60 9.59
N ASN A 98 -10.78 7.58 9.65
CA ASN A 98 -11.56 8.38 10.60
C ASN A 98 -11.98 7.54 11.82
N ILE A 99 -11.94 6.21 11.72
CA ILE A 99 -12.30 5.24 12.77
C ILE A 99 -11.28 4.10 12.70
N ASP A 100 -10.63 3.81 13.82
CA ASP A 100 -9.71 2.67 13.99
C ASP A 100 -10.42 1.55 14.76
N SER A 101 -10.45 0.34 14.21
CA SER A 101 -11.08 -0.83 14.83
C SER A 101 -10.30 -1.41 16.01
N ASN A 102 -9.00 -1.12 16.13
CA ASN A 102 -8.11 -1.75 17.11
C ASN A 102 -8.12 -3.29 17.11
N ASP A 103 -8.35 -3.90 15.94
CA ASP A 103 -8.44 -5.36 15.74
C ASP A 103 -7.08 -6.07 15.76
N TRP A 104 -5.98 -5.32 15.82
CA TRP A 104 -4.61 -5.81 15.92
C TRP A 104 -4.15 -6.13 17.36
N ARG A 105 -4.96 -5.80 18.37
CA ARG A 105 -4.73 -6.14 19.79
C ARG A 105 -5.42 -7.45 20.16
#